data_AF-A0A520SBL7-F1
#
_entry.id   AF-A0A520SBL7-F1
#
_cell.length_a   1.000
_cell.length_b   1.000
_cell.length_c   1.000
_cell.angle_alpha   90.00
_cell.angle_beta   90.00
_cell.angle_gamma   90.00
#
_symmetry.space_group_name_H-M   'P 1'
#
loop_
_entity.id
_entity.type
_entity.pdbx_description
1 polymer ?
#
loop_
_entity_poly.entity_id
_entity_poly.type
_entity_poly.pdbx_seq_one_letter_code
_entity_poly.pdbx_strand_id
1 'polypeptide(L)'
;MKRWMISGVLMVALSGCASQAINEMNVGLGNAMGQHISGLERALGKPAEVVREGNQTHYRWFKESHIEPCNVDAWADVEGLIRKTSWSGYRGACEEFASGLSRVFPGQ
;
A
#
# COMPACT_ATOMS: atom_id res chain seq x y z
N MET A 1 26.46 17.25 -47.74
CA MET A 1 25.45 16.30 -48.25
C MET A 1 25.84 14.88 -47.86
N LYS A 2 24.85 14.06 -47.45
CA LYS A 2 24.83 12.64 -46.98
C LYS A 2 24.55 12.53 -45.47
N ARG A 3 23.28 12.40 -45.02
CA ARG A 3 22.38 11.20 -44.94
C ARG A 3 23.08 10.01 -44.27
N TRP A 4 22.51 9.26 -43.32
CA TRP A 4 21.32 9.31 -42.44
C TRP A 4 21.35 8.00 -41.63
N MET A 5 20.80 8.00 -40.40
CA MET A 5 20.46 6.83 -39.55
C MET A 5 21.66 6.02 -39.00
N ILE A 6 21.66 5.47 -37.78
CA ILE A 6 20.87 4.32 -37.33
C ILE A 6 20.99 4.17 -35.79
N SER A 7 19.89 3.74 -35.18
CA SER A 7 19.73 3.04 -33.89
C SER A 7 20.08 3.77 -32.58
N GLY A 8 19.17 3.94 -31.62
CA GLY A 8 18.05 3.06 -31.27
C GLY A 8 18.53 1.94 -30.33
N VAL A 9 18.71 2.27 -29.06
CA VAL A 9 18.63 1.30 -27.96
C VAL A 9 17.78 1.95 -26.88
N LEU A 10 16.52 1.52 -26.80
CA LEU A 10 15.71 1.67 -25.60
C LEU A 10 16.47 0.97 -24.47
N MET A 11 16.97 1.74 -23.50
CA MET A 11 17.34 1.19 -22.20
C MET A 11 16.05 0.80 -21.48
N VAL A 12 15.73 -0.49 -21.53
CA VAL A 12 14.63 -1.11 -20.80
C VAL A 12 14.89 -0.91 -19.29
N ALA A 13 13.98 -0.20 -18.64
CA ALA A 13 14.04 0.09 -17.21
C ALA A 13 13.99 -1.21 -16.37
N LEU A 14 15.05 -1.48 -15.61
CA LEU A 14 15.18 -2.60 -14.66
C LEU A 14 14.40 -2.36 -13.34
N SER A 15 13.19 -1.83 -13.39
CA SER A 15 12.39 -1.50 -12.19
C SER A 15 11.18 -2.42 -12.01
N GLY A 16 11.35 -3.74 -12.21
CA GLY A 16 10.22 -4.63 -12.47
C GLY A 16 9.47 -5.22 -11.27
N CYS A 17 10.16 -5.68 -10.21
CA CYS A 17 9.49 -6.49 -9.16
C CYS A 17 9.71 -5.99 -7.73
N ALA A 18 10.87 -5.40 -7.42
CA ALA A 18 11.13 -4.89 -6.07
C ALA A 18 10.35 -3.60 -5.75
N SER A 19 9.96 -2.84 -6.77
CA SER A 19 9.13 -1.65 -6.60
C SER A 19 7.64 -1.98 -6.46
N GLN A 20 7.21 -3.17 -6.86
CA GLN A 20 5.80 -3.49 -7.01
C GLN A 20 5.04 -3.45 -5.69
N ALA A 21 5.51 -4.17 -4.67
CA ALA A 21 4.84 -4.18 -3.36
C ALA A 21 4.81 -2.78 -2.73
N ILE A 22 5.90 -2.01 -2.83
CA ILE A 22 5.97 -0.63 -2.33
C ILE A 22 4.94 0.25 -3.06
N ASN A 23 4.85 0.12 -4.38
CA ASN A 23 3.89 0.86 -5.20
C ASN A 23 2.45 0.46 -4.85
N GLU A 24 2.15 -0.83 -4.75
CA GLU A 24 0.82 -1.34 -4.38
C GLU A 24 0.40 -0.90 -2.98
N MET A 25 1.32 -0.86 -2.01
CA MET A 25 1.06 -0.28 -0.69
C MET A 25 0.68 1.20 -0.80
N ASN A 26 1.50 2.00 -1.48
CA ASN A 26 1.28 3.44 -1.61
C ASN A 26 -0.01 3.77 -2.36
N VAL A 27 -0.22 3.15 -3.51
CA VAL A 27 -1.40 3.37 -4.37
C VAL A 27 -2.66 2.86 -3.67
N GLY A 28 -2.63 1.64 -3.14
CA GLY A 28 -3.80 1.04 -2.51
C GLY A 28 -4.25 1.79 -1.25
N LEU A 29 -3.31 2.20 -0.39
CA LEU A 29 -3.63 3.02 0.79
C LEU A 29 -4.09 4.42 0.38
N GLY A 30 -3.48 5.02 -0.63
CA GLY A 30 -3.92 6.30 -1.20
C GLY A 30 -5.37 6.22 -1.71
N ASN A 31 -5.72 5.14 -2.41
CA ASN A 31 -7.07 4.90 -2.92
C ASN A 31 -8.09 4.56 -1.83
N ALA A 32 -7.64 4.03 -0.69
CA ALA A 32 -8.50 3.77 0.46
C ALA A 32 -8.90 5.04 1.22
N MET A 33 -8.20 6.16 1.01
CA MET A 33 -8.54 7.44 1.65
C MET A 33 -9.97 7.88 1.30
N GLY A 34 -10.74 8.27 2.32
CA GLY A 34 -12.15 8.64 2.19
C GLY A 34 -13.11 7.47 2.00
N GLN A 35 -12.61 6.23 1.88
CA GLN A 35 -13.43 5.03 1.86
C GLN A 35 -13.72 4.52 3.28
N HIS A 36 -14.70 3.63 3.40
CA HIS A 36 -15.05 3.02 4.68
C HIS A 36 -14.00 1.97 5.12
N ILE A 37 -13.70 1.92 6.42
CA ILE A 37 -12.64 1.07 7.00
C ILE A 37 -12.78 -0.42 6.65
N SER A 38 -14.01 -0.89 6.47
CA SER A 38 -14.32 -2.27 6.05
C SER A 38 -13.64 -2.70 4.76
N GLY A 39 -13.28 -1.74 3.90
CA GLY A 39 -12.48 -2.04 2.69
C GLY A 39 -11.05 -2.46 3.04
N LEU A 40 -10.40 -1.78 3.99
CA LEU A 40 -9.08 -2.18 4.49
C LEU A 40 -9.15 -3.50 5.25
N GLU A 41 -10.21 -3.75 6.03
CA GLU A 41 -10.40 -5.06 6.69
C GLU A 41 -10.55 -6.22 5.68
N ARG A 42 -11.20 -5.96 4.53
CA ARG A 42 -11.29 -6.93 3.44
C ARG A 42 -9.95 -7.17 2.75
N ALA A 43 -9.14 -6.12 2.61
CA ALA A 43 -7.84 -6.18 1.95
C ALA A 43 -6.77 -6.85 2.82
N LEU A 44 -6.70 -6.45 4.09
CA LEU A 44 -5.61 -6.74 5.02
C LEU A 44 -5.98 -7.81 6.06
N GLY A 45 -7.26 -8.18 6.15
CA GLY A 45 -7.78 -9.05 7.20
C GLY A 45 -8.15 -8.28 8.46
N LYS A 46 -8.29 -8.99 9.58
CA LYS A 46 -8.63 -8.36 10.87
C LYS A 46 -7.44 -7.53 11.38
N PRO A 47 -7.68 -6.31 11.89
CA PRO A 47 -6.63 -5.53 12.55
C PRO A 47 -6.13 -6.25 13.79
N ALA A 48 -4.82 -6.13 14.05
CA ALA A 48 -4.19 -6.60 15.27
C ALA A 48 -4.54 -5.70 16.47
N GLU A 49 -4.79 -4.41 16.22
CA GLU A 49 -5.14 -3.43 17.23
C GLU A 49 -6.22 -2.48 16.72
N VAL A 50 -7.17 -2.13 17.58
CA VAL A 50 -8.21 -1.12 17.32
C VAL A 50 -8.35 -0.26 18.57
N VAL A 51 -8.00 1.03 18.46
CA VAL A 51 -7.98 1.97 19.58
C VAL A 51 -8.81 3.20 19.24
N ARG A 52 -9.68 3.62 20.15
CA ARG A 52 -10.45 4.86 20.00
C ARG A 52 -9.65 6.05 20.52
N GLU A 53 -9.33 6.99 19.65
CA GLU A 53 -8.53 8.19 19.92
C GLU A 53 -9.38 9.47 19.69
N GLY A 54 -9.99 10.01 20.75
CA GLY A 54 -10.73 11.29 20.66
C GLY A 54 -11.96 11.23 19.74
N ASN A 55 -11.83 11.70 18.49
CA ASN A 55 -12.87 11.60 17.43
C ASN A 55 -12.51 10.66 16.27
N GLN A 56 -11.42 9.89 16.41
CA GLN A 56 -10.97 8.92 15.43
C GLN A 56 -10.79 7.53 16.05
N THR A 57 -10.80 6.51 15.22
CA THR A 57 -10.43 5.14 15.59
C THR A 57 -9.19 4.76 14.80
N HIS A 58 -8.13 4.41 15.52
CA HIS A 58 -6.88 3.91 14.97
C HIS A 58 -6.97 2.40 14.81
N TYR A 59 -6.62 1.91 13.62
CA TYR A 59 -6.57 0.51 13.25
C TYR A 59 -5.15 0.18 12.85
N ARG A 60 -4.60 -0.90 13.40
CA ARG A 60 -3.25 -1.37 13.09
C ARG A 60 -3.26 -2.81 12.60
N TRP A 61 -2.62 -3.05 11.47
CA TRP A 61 -2.27 -4.38 10.98
C TRP A 61 -0.77 -4.60 11.11
N PHE A 62 -0.39 -5.84 11.41
CA PHE A 62 0.98 -6.22 11.68
C PHE A 62 1.28 -7.57 11.04
N LYS A 63 2.41 -7.66 10.34
CA LYS A 63 2.99 -8.92 9.87
C LYS A 63 4.43 -9.02 10.36
N GLU A 64 4.72 -10.10 11.07
CA GLU A 64 6.06 -10.38 11.60
C GLU A 64 7.07 -10.66 10.49
N SER A 65 8.34 -10.31 10.73
CA SER A 65 9.46 -10.53 9.83
C SER A 65 10.77 -10.56 10.61
N HIS A 66 11.74 -11.34 10.14
CA HIS A 66 13.08 -11.41 10.71
C HIS A 66 13.99 -10.22 10.33
N ILE A 67 13.57 -9.37 9.38
CA ILE A 67 14.31 -8.18 8.95
C ILE A 67 13.69 -6.93 9.59
N GLU A 68 12.46 -6.62 9.19
CA GLU A 68 11.64 -5.55 9.73
C GLU A 68 10.17 -5.90 9.48
N PRO A 69 9.30 -5.83 10.50
CA PRO A 69 7.89 -6.18 10.34
C PRO A 69 7.16 -5.18 9.44
N CYS A 70 6.11 -5.66 8.77
CA CYS A 70 5.20 -4.75 8.06
C CYS A 70 4.13 -4.23 9.00
N ASN A 71 4.01 -2.92 9.12
CA ASN A 71 2.96 -2.24 9.86
C ASN A 71 2.11 -1.43 8.89
N VAL A 72 0.80 -1.49 9.06
CA VAL A 72 -0.15 -0.63 8.37
C VAL A 72 -1.05 0.00 9.41
N ASP A 73 -1.17 1.31 9.37
CA ASP A 73 -1.97 2.11 10.28
C ASP A 73 -3.01 2.88 9.48
N ALA A 74 -4.24 2.90 9.97
CA ALA A 74 -5.31 3.74 9.44
C ALA A 74 -6.07 4.43 10.57
N TRP A 75 -6.45 5.69 10.35
CA TRP A 75 -7.32 6.43 11.24
C TRP A 75 -8.62 6.71 10.52
N ALA A 76 -9.72 6.19 11.06
CA ALA A 76 -11.07 6.47 10.58
C ALA A 76 -11.77 7.45 11.51
N ASP A 77 -12.65 8.30 10.96
CA ASP A 77 -13.51 9.15 11.78
C ASP A 77 -14.70 8.39 12.39
N VAL A 78 -15.62 9.12 13.01
CA VAL A 78 -16.83 8.57 13.65
C VAL A 78 -17.79 7.91 12.67
N GLU A 79 -17.70 8.21 11.37
CA GLU A 79 -18.50 7.60 10.31
C GLU A 79 -17.80 6.38 9.70
N GLY A 80 -16.62 6.03 10.21
CA GLY A 80 -15.81 4.92 9.70
C GLY A 80 -15.06 5.25 8.41
N LEU A 81 -14.97 6.52 8.02
CA LEU A 81 -14.26 6.96 6.83
C LEU A 81 -12.78 7.17 7.11
N ILE A 82 -11.92 6.60 6.27
CA ILE A 82 -10.47 6.68 6.42
C ILE A 82 -10.00 8.12 6.15
N ARG A 83 -9.37 8.75 7.15
CA ARG A 83 -8.85 10.12 7.08
C ARG A 83 -7.34 10.19 7.00
N LYS A 84 -6.66 9.10 7.37
CA LYS A 84 -5.20 8.99 7.30
C LYS A 84 -4.81 7.53 7.19
N THR A 85 -3.76 7.27 6.45
CA THR A 85 -3.08 5.98 6.38
C THR A 85 -1.57 6.17 6.55
N SER A 86 -0.89 5.17 7.06
CA SER A 86 0.57 5.08 7.11
C SER A 86 0.98 3.62 6.99
N TRP A 87 2.17 3.36 6.47
CA TRP A 87 2.76 2.03 6.54
C TRP A 87 4.28 2.12 6.68
N SER A 88 4.87 1.08 7.25
CA SER A 88 6.31 0.90 7.36
C SER A 88 6.67 -0.57 7.28
N GLY A 89 7.93 -0.85 6.96
CA GLY A 89 8.47 -2.21 6.99
C GLY A 89 9.29 -2.57 5.76
N TYR A 90 9.95 -3.72 5.86
CA TYR A 90 10.69 -4.29 4.76
C TYR A 90 9.73 -4.77 3.66
N ARG A 91 10.06 -4.48 2.40
CA ARG A 91 9.27 -4.85 1.22
C ARG A 91 8.69 -6.27 1.28
N GLY A 92 9.54 -7.27 1.54
CA GLY A 92 9.13 -8.68 1.55
C GLY A 92 8.09 -9.01 2.63
N ALA A 93 8.12 -8.28 3.76
CA ALA A 93 7.13 -8.45 4.82
C ALA A 93 5.76 -7.87 4.45
N CYS A 94 5.73 -6.87 3.56
CA CYS A 94 4.52 -6.18 3.14
C CYS A 94 3.84 -6.80 1.90
N GLU A 95 4.41 -7.84 1.28
CA GLU A 95 3.90 -8.40 0.02
C GLU A 95 2.45 -8.92 0.12
N GLU A 96 2.08 -9.56 1.23
CA GLU A 96 0.69 -10.01 1.45
C GLU A 96 -0.29 -8.82 1.53
N PHE A 97 0.08 -7.78 2.28
CA PHE A 97 -0.75 -6.57 2.41
C PHE A 97 -0.85 -5.82 1.09
N ALA A 98 0.27 -5.69 0.36
CA ALA A 98 0.32 -5.09 -0.97
C ALA A 98 -0.64 -5.81 -1.94
N SER A 99 -0.59 -7.14 -1.98
CA SER A 99 -1.48 -7.97 -2.81
C SER A 99 -2.95 -7.84 -2.38
N GLY A 100 -3.21 -7.75 -1.08
CA GLY A 100 -4.55 -7.47 -0.56
C GLY A 100 -5.10 -6.13 -1.05
N LEU A 101 -4.29 -5.08 -0.93
CA LEU A 101 -4.63 -3.73 -1.33
C LEU A 101 -4.84 -3.61 -2.84
N SER A 102 -3.98 -4.20 -3.67
CA SER A 102 -4.10 -4.12 -5.13
C SER A 102 -5.37 -4.80 -5.65
N ARG A 103 -5.90 -5.81 -4.95
CA ARG A 103 -7.17 -6.48 -5.30
C ARG A 103 -8.39 -5.66 -4.90
N VAL A 104 -8.37 -4.99 -3.76
CA VAL A 104 -9.56 -4.28 -3.22
C VAL A 104 -9.58 -2.81 -3.64
N PHE A 105 -8.41 -2.18 -3.77
CA PHE A 105 -8.21 -0.78 -4.13
C PHE A 105 -7.23 -0.66 -5.31
N PRO A 106 -7.57 -1.20 -6.48
CA PRO A 106 -6.67 -1.23 -7.63
C PRO A 106 -6.27 0.19 -8.06
N GLY A 107 -5.02 0.33 -8.53
CA GLY A 107 -4.59 1.53 -9.25
C GLY A 107 -5.40 1.70 -10.55
N GLN A 108 -5.73 2.95 -10.88
CA GLN A 108 -6.32 3.31 -12.18
C GLN A 108 -5.24 3.55 -13.22
#